data_AF-S8BPL3-F1
#
_entry.id   AF-S8BPL3-F1
#
_cell.length_a   1.000
_cell.length_b   1.000
_cell.length_c   1.000
_cell.angle_alpha   90.00
_cell.angle_beta   90.00
_cell.angle_gamma   90.00
#
_symmetry.space_group_name_H-M   'P 1'
#
loop_
_entity.id
_entity.type
_entity.pdbx_description
1 polymer ?
#
loop_
_entity_poly.entity_id
_entity_poly.type
_entity_poly.pdbx_seq_one_letter_code
_entity_poly.pdbx_strand_id
1 'polypeptide(L)'
;MAIIKDLLRIHSLTFRRKSCELPPDLAPCSYGCRRPNEAFFPPNSAASSEAQTIRSTSTPSPPPVVISSYSAPVQVPILSIPKPRKRTQPKQAMGHKNSKMANTTLVEIFQSQGCSSCPPSNANVIELMTNYPSVLLLTYEVTYWDYLGWKDSFGNKDFDRRQRDYAARFENESVFTPQVIVNGRADGVGNTFDDLNKIVSKGYMAAANEDLARVTTEGNSILISGEDLDETADMHLVRYMPKPADVDIRRGENAGRCIPHRNVVVDIKKIGEWKGGSIVFNIGEEKQDGIERAVLLQKGRGGPVIGSAKLEKMSM
;
A
#
# COMPACT_ATOMS: atom_id res chain seq x y z
N MET A 1 -16.26 -0.89 6.73
CA MET A 1 -17.30 -1.94 6.89
C MET A 1 -17.73 -2.51 5.54
N ALA A 2 -17.63 -1.76 4.43
CA ALA A 2 -17.75 -2.31 3.08
C ALA A 2 -16.53 -3.18 2.70
N ILE A 3 -15.31 -2.71 2.94
CA ILE A 3 -14.05 -3.44 2.65
C ILE A 3 -14.01 -4.84 3.33
N ILE A 4 -14.47 -4.94 4.58
CA ILE A 4 -14.48 -6.21 5.33
C ILE A 4 -15.62 -7.15 4.87
N LYS A 5 -16.74 -6.60 4.38
CA LYS A 5 -17.90 -7.41 3.97
C LYS A 5 -17.73 -8.03 2.58
N ASP A 6 -16.95 -7.43 1.69
CA ASP A 6 -16.71 -8.00 0.35
C ASP A 6 -15.59 -9.06 0.32
N LEU A 7 -14.67 -9.06 1.30
CA LEU A 7 -13.60 -10.07 1.42
C LEU A 7 -14.12 -11.46 1.87
N LEU A 8 -15.30 -11.54 2.47
CA LEU A 8 -15.88 -12.80 2.97
C LEU A 8 -16.66 -13.61 1.91
N ARG A 9 -16.68 -13.18 0.65
CA ARG A 9 -17.38 -13.87 -0.45
C ARG A 9 -16.46 -14.72 -1.35
N ILE A 10 -15.20 -14.90 -0.95
CA ILE A 10 -14.16 -15.59 -1.74
C ILE A 10 -14.07 -17.08 -1.36
N HIS A 11 -15.19 -17.80 -1.38
CA HIS A 11 -15.20 -19.27 -1.31
C HIS A 11 -16.13 -19.83 -2.39
N SER A 12 -15.66 -19.78 -3.64
CA SER A 12 -15.88 -20.81 -4.68
C SER A 12 -15.70 -20.21 -6.08
N LEU A 13 -14.47 -20.03 -6.55
CA LEU A 13 -14.23 -19.95 -7.99
C LEU A 13 -12.99 -20.77 -8.33
N THR A 14 -13.25 -21.87 -9.03
CA THR A 14 -12.29 -22.87 -9.48
C THR A 14 -11.32 -22.26 -10.48
N PHE A 15 -10.03 -22.30 -10.15
CA PHE A 15 -8.94 -21.73 -10.95
C PHE A 15 -8.71 -22.57 -12.22
N ARG A 16 -9.18 -22.09 -13.38
CA ARG A 16 -8.71 -22.58 -14.68
C ARG A 16 -7.48 -21.78 -15.09
N ARG A 17 -6.33 -22.46 -15.24
CA ARG A 17 -5.13 -21.89 -15.89
C ARG A 17 -5.52 -21.37 -17.27
N LYS A 18 -5.50 -20.05 -17.46
CA LYS A 18 -5.52 -19.43 -18.79
C LYS A 18 -4.25 -18.63 -19.00
N SER A 19 -3.76 -18.81 -20.22
CA SER A 19 -2.65 -18.21 -20.93
C SER A 19 -2.53 -16.70 -20.73
N CYS A 20 -1.35 -16.15 -21.08
CA CYS A 20 -1.03 -14.71 -21.11
C CYS A 20 -2.07 -13.87 -21.87
N GLU A 21 -3.17 -13.51 -21.23
CA GLU A 21 -4.13 -12.52 -21.68
C GLU A 21 -4.25 -11.49 -20.54
N LEU A 22 -3.42 -10.45 -20.61
CA LEU A 22 -3.66 -9.25 -19.82
C LEU A 22 -4.86 -8.49 -20.40
N PRO A 23 -5.61 -7.75 -19.56
CA PRO A 23 -6.69 -6.85 -20.00
C PRO A 23 -6.29 -5.97 -21.20
N PRO A 24 -7.21 -5.70 -22.14
CA PRO A 24 -6.91 -5.04 -23.42
C PRO A 24 -6.42 -3.59 -23.30
N ASP A 25 -6.57 -2.96 -22.14
CA ASP A 25 -6.05 -1.64 -21.76
C ASP A 25 -4.57 -1.65 -21.31
N LEU A 26 -3.90 -2.81 -21.42
CA LEU A 26 -2.48 -3.06 -21.13
C LEU A 26 -1.65 -3.49 -22.37
N ALA A 27 -2.12 -3.27 -23.61
CA ALA A 27 -1.33 -3.54 -24.82
C ALA A 27 -0.97 -2.23 -25.55
N PRO A 28 0.27 -2.06 -26.10
CA PRO A 28 0.97 -3.10 -26.86
C PRO A 28 2.50 -3.18 -26.66
N CYS A 29 2.97 -4.28 -26.07
CA CYS A 29 4.35 -4.73 -26.31
C CYS A 29 4.44 -5.18 -27.79
N SER A 30 5.11 -4.40 -28.63
CA SER A 30 5.11 -4.58 -30.10
C SER A 30 5.96 -5.75 -30.60
N TYR A 31 6.50 -6.58 -29.70
CA TYR A 31 7.17 -7.83 -30.03
C TYR A 31 6.56 -8.93 -29.17
N GLY A 32 5.96 -9.92 -29.84
CA GLY A 32 5.19 -10.98 -29.21
C GLY A 32 5.97 -11.70 -28.12
N CYS A 33 5.28 -12.02 -27.02
CA CYS A 33 5.72 -12.99 -26.01
C CYS A 33 6.38 -14.20 -26.69
N ARG A 34 7.70 -14.34 -26.60
CA ARG A 34 8.36 -15.57 -27.04
C ARG A 34 7.96 -16.71 -26.11
N ARG A 35 7.68 -17.87 -26.70
CA ARG A 35 7.33 -19.09 -25.97
C ARG A 35 8.52 -19.55 -25.11
N PRO A 36 8.31 -20.23 -23.97
CA PRO A 36 9.37 -20.53 -22.99
C PRO A 36 10.48 -21.50 -23.42
N ASN A 37 10.58 -21.92 -24.69
CA ASN A 37 11.36 -23.10 -25.08
C ASN A 37 12.50 -22.87 -26.10
N GLU A 38 12.96 -21.63 -26.33
CA GLU A 38 14.23 -21.43 -27.04
C GLU A 38 15.37 -21.30 -26.02
N ALA A 39 15.93 -22.45 -25.63
CA ALA A 39 17.10 -22.53 -24.76
C ALA A 39 18.36 -22.08 -25.50
N PHE A 40 19.06 -21.08 -24.94
CA PHE A 40 20.43 -20.76 -25.29
C PHE A 40 21.36 -21.45 -24.29
N PHE A 41 22.11 -22.46 -24.72
CA PHE A 41 23.15 -23.12 -23.92
C PHE A 41 24.48 -22.37 -24.04
N PRO A 42 25.14 -22.02 -22.93
CA PRO A 42 26.59 -22.04 -22.84
C PRO A 42 27.07 -23.27 -22.01
N PRO A 43 28.29 -23.77 -22.26
CA PRO A 43 28.71 -25.10 -21.82
C PRO A 43 29.18 -25.14 -20.36
N ASN A 44 28.83 -26.25 -19.70
CA ASN A 44 29.48 -26.96 -18.59
C ASN A 44 30.20 -26.16 -17.47
N SER A 45 29.67 -26.31 -16.25
CA SER A 45 30.50 -26.67 -15.09
C SER A 45 29.69 -27.51 -14.10
N ALA A 46 30.14 -28.75 -13.91
CA ALA A 46 29.62 -29.72 -12.96
C ALA A 46 30.13 -29.44 -11.53
N ALA A 47 29.28 -29.69 -10.53
CA ALA A 47 29.65 -30.07 -9.15
C ALA A 47 28.34 -30.41 -8.39
N SER A 48 27.99 -31.69 -8.31
CA SER A 48 28.17 -32.59 -7.15
C SER A 48 27.11 -32.42 -6.06
N SER A 49 26.24 -33.43 -6.00
CA SER A 49 25.27 -33.74 -4.96
C SER A 49 25.95 -34.05 -3.62
N GLU A 50 25.38 -33.57 -2.52
CA GLU A 50 25.41 -34.27 -1.24
C GLU A 50 24.10 -34.00 -0.48
N ALA A 51 23.36 -35.08 -0.23
CA ALA A 51 22.18 -35.10 0.62
C ALA A 51 22.64 -35.29 2.06
N GLN A 52 22.26 -34.38 2.96
CA GLN A 52 22.42 -34.56 4.40
C GLN A 52 21.07 -34.61 5.10
N THR A 53 20.75 -35.82 5.55
CA THR A 53 19.70 -36.15 6.51
C THR A 53 20.00 -35.50 7.86
N ILE A 54 19.15 -34.59 8.34
CA ILE A 54 19.21 -34.08 9.72
C ILE A 54 17.99 -34.58 10.50
N ARG A 55 18.32 -35.25 11.61
CA ARG A 55 17.42 -35.83 12.60
C ARG A 55 16.61 -34.76 13.33
N SER A 56 15.33 -35.07 13.50
CA SER A 56 14.37 -34.39 14.36
C SER A 56 14.75 -34.51 15.84
N THR A 57 14.81 -33.40 16.57
CA THR A 57 14.83 -33.38 18.03
C THR A 57 13.64 -32.56 18.53
N SER A 58 12.74 -33.23 19.25
CA SER A 58 11.57 -32.69 19.91
C SER A 58 11.93 -31.90 21.16
N THR A 59 11.39 -30.69 21.31
CA THR A 59 11.40 -29.91 22.57
C THR A 59 10.14 -30.17 23.40
N PRO A 60 10.22 -30.20 24.74
CA PRO A 60 9.08 -30.52 25.61
C PRO A 60 8.18 -29.31 25.90
N SER A 61 6.89 -29.60 26.08
CA SER A 61 5.80 -28.67 26.40
C SER A 61 5.80 -28.20 27.86
N PRO A 62 5.30 -26.99 28.19
CA PRO A 62 5.10 -26.55 29.57
C PRO A 62 3.78 -27.10 30.20
N PRO A 63 3.69 -27.19 31.54
CA PRO A 63 2.54 -27.74 32.26
C PRO A 63 1.33 -26.77 32.37
N PRO A 64 0.12 -27.27 32.69
CA PRO A 64 -1.11 -26.50 32.65
C PRO A 64 -1.28 -25.55 33.85
N VAL A 65 -1.89 -24.39 33.58
CA VAL A 65 -2.32 -23.40 34.57
C VAL A 65 -3.69 -23.80 35.11
N VAL A 66 -3.81 -23.95 36.44
CA VAL A 66 -5.07 -24.17 37.16
C VAL A 66 -5.73 -22.82 37.42
N ILE A 67 -6.92 -22.58 36.85
CA ILE A 67 -7.73 -21.40 37.15
C ILE A 67 -8.74 -21.78 38.23
N SER A 68 -8.55 -21.22 39.42
CA SER A 68 -9.47 -21.32 40.56
C SER A 68 -10.65 -20.37 40.35
N SER A 69 -11.86 -20.92 40.20
CA SER A 69 -13.10 -20.15 40.12
C SER A 69 -13.68 -19.93 41.53
N TYR A 70 -13.42 -18.77 42.12
CA TYR A 70 -14.16 -18.28 43.28
C TYR A 70 -15.31 -17.38 42.81
N SER A 71 -16.54 -17.88 42.94
CA SER A 71 -17.77 -17.09 42.82
C SER A 71 -18.19 -16.63 44.21
N ALA A 72 -18.30 -15.32 44.42
CA ALA A 72 -18.97 -14.73 45.57
C ALA A 72 -20.17 -13.89 45.08
N PRO A 73 -21.34 -13.97 45.73
CA PRO A 73 -22.53 -13.23 45.33
C PRO A 73 -22.41 -11.76 45.80
N VAL A 74 -22.40 -10.83 44.85
CA VAL A 74 -22.54 -9.39 45.14
C VAL A 74 -24.02 -9.03 45.14
N GLN A 75 -24.53 -8.65 46.31
CA GLN A 75 -25.88 -8.14 46.49
C GLN A 75 -25.88 -6.64 46.17
N VAL A 76 -26.57 -6.24 45.10
CA VAL A 76 -26.70 -4.84 44.68
C VAL A 76 -28.01 -4.27 45.24
N PRO A 77 -28.01 -3.16 45.98
CA PRO A 77 -29.25 -2.55 46.48
C PRO A 77 -30.03 -1.87 45.36
N ILE A 78 -31.35 -2.11 45.37
CA ILE A 78 -32.33 -1.53 44.43
C ILE A 78 -32.52 -0.04 44.77
N LEU A 79 -32.02 0.83 43.90
CA LEU A 79 -32.31 2.27 43.93
C LEU A 79 -33.63 2.57 43.20
N SER A 80 -34.52 3.29 43.87
CA SER A 80 -35.84 3.71 43.42
C SER A 80 -35.83 4.43 42.07
N ILE A 81 -36.71 3.98 41.18
CA ILE A 81 -36.96 4.54 39.85
C ILE A 81 -37.80 5.83 40.00
N PRO A 82 -37.34 7.01 39.56
CA PRO A 82 -38.19 8.20 39.47
C PRO A 82 -39.12 8.14 38.25
N LYS A 83 -40.37 8.58 38.43
CA LYS A 83 -41.43 8.68 37.40
C LYS A 83 -40.97 9.42 36.14
N PRO A 84 -41.45 9.01 34.94
CA PRO A 84 -41.08 9.67 33.69
C PRO A 84 -41.68 11.08 33.59
N ARG A 85 -40.82 12.11 33.49
CA ARG A 85 -41.20 13.45 33.03
C ARG A 85 -41.49 13.40 31.53
N LYS A 86 -42.62 13.99 31.11
CA LYS A 86 -42.99 14.16 29.70
C LYS A 86 -41.87 14.89 28.96
N ARG A 87 -41.23 14.20 28.02
CA ARG A 87 -40.15 14.70 27.17
C ARG A 87 -40.78 15.44 25.99
N THR A 88 -40.73 16.76 26.01
CA THR A 88 -40.99 17.62 24.85
C THR A 88 -39.96 17.30 23.77
N GLN A 89 -40.41 16.90 22.57
CA GLN A 89 -39.53 16.58 21.45
C GLN A 89 -38.83 17.86 20.94
N PRO A 90 -37.48 17.91 20.84
CA PRO A 90 -36.82 18.91 20.03
C PRO A 90 -37.01 18.56 18.55
N LYS A 91 -37.35 19.59 17.77
CA LYS A 91 -37.47 19.57 16.31
C LYS A 91 -36.22 18.92 15.69
N GLN A 92 -36.47 18.03 14.74
CA GLN A 92 -35.47 17.27 14.00
C GLN A 92 -34.41 18.21 13.41
N ALA A 93 -33.20 18.18 13.98
CA ALA A 93 -32.02 18.60 13.27
C ALA A 93 -31.79 17.59 12.14
N MET A 94 -31.78 18.08 10.91
CA MET A 94 -31.52 17.30 9.71
C MET A 94 -30.12 16.72 9.83
N GLY A 95 -30.05 15.44 10.23
CA GLY A 95 -28.80 14.72 10.38
C GLY A 95 -28.10 14.67 9.03
N HIS A 96 -26.99 15.41 8.92
CA HIS A 96 -25.95 15.03 7.99
C HIS A 96 -25.59 13.59 8.34
N LYS A 97 -25.95 12.66 7.47
CA LYS A 97 -25.41 11.31 7.50
C LYS A 97 -23.89 11.50 7.57
N ASN A 98 -23.27 11.09 8.67
CA ASN A 98 -21.84 10.87 8.74
C ASN A 98 -21.53 9.86 7.63
N SER A 99 -21.21 10.36 6.44
CA SER A 99 -20.64 9.57 5.37
C SER A 99 -19.36 9.04 5.96
N LYS A 100 -19.35 7.75 6.29
CA LYS A 100 -18.14 7.04 6.67
C LYS A 100 -17.12 7.34 5.59
N MET A 101 -16.16 8.18 5.98
CA MET A 101 -15.29 8.94 5.10
C MET A 101 -14.55 7.96 4.20
N ALA A 102 -14.53 8.23 2.89
CA ALA A 102 -13.73 7.45 1.96
C ALA A 102 -12.26 7.82 2.20
N ASN A 103 -11.65 7.26 3.24
CA ASN A 103 -10.23 7.42 3.50
C ASN A 103 -9.51 6.63 2.40
N THR A 104 -8.83 7.37 1.53
CA THR A 104 -7.96 6.79 0.52
C THR A 104 -6.92 5.91 1.21
N THR A 105 -6.86 4.64 0.81
CA THR A 105 -5.82 3.72 1.28
C THR A 105 -4.60 3.90 0.37
N LEU A 106 -3.53 4.43 0.94
CA LEU A 106 -2.27 4.57 0.24
C LEU A 106 -1.57 3.21 0.19
N VAL A 107 -1.20 2.78 -1.01
CA VAL A 107 -0.36 1.63 -1.27
C VAL A 107 0.85 2.11 -2.05
N GLU A 108 2.03 1.99 -1.46
CA GLU A 108 3.31 2.30 -2.10
C GLU A 108 4.01 0.97 -2.41
N ILE A 109 4.45 0.77 -3.65
CA ILE A 109 5.27 -0.39 -4.02
C ILE A 109 6.67 0.09 -4.41
N PHE A 110 7.70 -0.52 -3.81
CA PHE A 110 9.10 -0.35 -4.15
C PHE A 110 9.55 -1.57 -4.95
N GLN A 111 10.00 -1.34 -6.18
CA GLN A 111 10.43 -2.38 -7.11
C GLN A 111 11.56 -1.89 -8.02
N SER A 112 12.07 -2.79 -8.86
CA SER A 112 13.02 -2.44 -9.92
C SER A 112 12.80 -3.37 -11.10
N GLN A 113 13.00 -2.87 -12.31
CA GLN A 113 13.09 -3.64 -13.54
C GLN A 113 14.19 -4.72 -13.47
N GLY A 114 15.25 -4.48 -12.70
CA GLY A 114 16.33 -5.44 -12.47
C GLY A 114 15.99 -6.58 -11.50
N CYS A 115 14.87 -6.49 -10.76
CA CYS A 115 14.46 -7.45 -9.74
C CYS A 115 13.56 -8.55 -10.34
N SER A 116 14.05 -9.78 -10.43
CA SER A 116 13.31 -10.92 -10.99
C SER A 116 12.09 -11.37 -10.19
N SER A 117 12.07 -11.09 -8.88
CA SER A 117 10.98 -11.45 -7.97
C SER A 117 9.84 -10.43 -7.93
N CYS A 118 10.00 -9.27 -8.57
CA CYS A 118 9.04 -8.17 -8.55
C CYS A 118 7.76 -8.36 -9.39
N PRO A 119 7.74 -9.10 -10.53
CA PRO A 119 6.56 -9.19 -11.39
C PRO A 119 5.24 -9.65 -10.71
N PRO A 120 5.23 -10.66 -9.81
CA PRO A 120 4.00 -11.10 -9.16
C PRO A 120 3.38 -10.02 -8.25
N SER A 121 4.19 -9.35 -7.43
CA SER A 121 3.71 -8.30 -6.53
C SER A 121 3.18 -7.09 -7.31
N ASN A 122 3.89 -6.69 -8.37
CA ASN A 122 3.46 -5.61 -9.25
C ASN A 122 2.10 -5.89 -9.91
N ALA A 123 1.88 -7.11 -10.41
CA ALA A 123 0.58 -7.51 -10.96
C ALA A 123 -0.54 -7.43 -9.89
N ASN A 124 -0.26 -7.92 -8.69
CA ASN A 124 -1.25 -7.95 -7.60
C ASN A 124 -1.67 -6.53 -7.16
N VAL A 125 -0.74 -5.58 -7.03
CA VAL A 125 -1.08 -4.19 -6.63
C VAL A 125 -1.84 -3.44 -7.72
N ILE A 126 -1.55 -3.73 -9.00
CA ILE A 126 -2.30 -3.17 -10.13
C ILE A 126 -3.74 -3.71 -10.13
N GLU A 127 -3.91 -5.03 -9.93
CA GLU A 127 -5.23 -5.66 -9.79
C GLU A 127 -6.00 -5.07 -8.60
N LEU A 128 -5.35 -4.91 -7.43
CA LEU A 128 -5.93 -4.29 -6.26
C LEU A 128 -6.43 -2.87 -6.56
N MET A 129 -5.61 -2.01 -7.14
CA MET A 129 -6.01 -0.65 -7.50
C MET A 129 -7.20 -0.63 -8.48
N THR A 130 -7.22 -1.57 -9.42
CA THR A 130 -8.27 -1.66 -10.45
C THR A 130 -9.61 -2.04 -9.83
N ASN A 131 -9.60 -2.96 -8.85
CA ASN A 131 -10.80 -3.43 -8.17
C ASN A 131 -11.31 -2.48 -7.08
N TYR A 132 -10.44 -1.61 -6.54
CA TYR A 132 -10.77 -0.75 -5.40
C TYR A 132 -10.41 0.73 -5.68
N PRO A 133 -11.38 1.56 -6.13
CA PRO A 133 -11.14 2.98 -6.45
C PRO A 133 -10.63 3.83 -5.28
N SER A 134 -10.85 3.38 -4.05
CA SER A 134 -10.32 4.02 -2.83
C SER A 134 -8.84 3.78 -2.59
N VAL A 135 -8.18 2.94 -3.42
CA VAL A 135 -6.74 2.69 -3.34
C VAL A 135 -5.99 3.71 -4.19
N LEU A 136 -5.04 4.42 -3.55
CA LEU A 136 -4.02 5.20 -4.23
C LEU A 136 -2.76 4.35 -4.30
N LEU A 137 -2.52 3.73 -5.45
CA LEU A 137 -1.26 3.05 -5.75
C LEU A 137 -0.22 4.07 -6.22
N LEU A 138 0.99 4.00 -5.67
CA LEU A 138 2.18 4.73 -6.13
C LEU A 138 3.34 3.75 -6.30
N THR A 139 3.95 3.75 -7.48
CA THR A 139 5.05 2.84 -7.82
C THR A 139 6.38 3.58 -7.80
N TYR A 140 7.31 3.13 -6.96
CA TYR A 140 8.63 3.71 -6.78
C TYR A 140 9.70 2.73 -7.28
N GLU A 141 10.48 3.18 -8.26
CA GLU A 141 11.55 2.38 -8.87
C GLU A 141 12.88 2.68 -8.17
N VAL A 142 13.48 1.66 -7.55
CA VAL A 142 14.71 1.78 -6.77
C VAL A 142 15.95 1.62 -7.63
N THR A 143 17.08 2.21 -7.21
CA THR A 143 18.33 2.20 -8.00
C THR A 143 19.34 1.16 -7.55
N TYR A 144 19.17 0.57 -6.37
CA TYR A 144 20.19 -0.32 -5.81
C TYR A 144 20.26 -1.70 -6.48
N TRP A 145 19.50 -1.96 -7.55
CA TRP A 145 19.66 -3.10 -8.44
C TRP A 145 20.45 -2.78 -9.72
N ASP A 146 20.73 -1.50 -9.99
CA ASP A 146 21.39 -1.05 -11.23
C ASP A 146 22.78 -1.68 -11.43
N TYR A 147 23.42 -2.12 -10.34
CA TYR A 147 24.72 -2.80 -10.37
C TYR A 147 24.69 -4.14 -11.11
N LEU A 148 23.50 -4.73 -11.32
CA LEU A 148 23.32 -5.97 -12.09
C LEU A 148 23.43 -5.76 -13.62
N GLY A 149 23.76 -4.55 -14.08
CA GLY A 149 24.04 -4.25 -15.49
C GLY A 149 22.81 -3.83 -16.31
N TRP A 150 21.66 -3.67 -15.66
CA TRP A 150 20.50 -2.97 -16.20
C TRP A 150 20.14 -1.81 -15.28
N LYS A 151 20.24 -0.59 -15.79
CA LYS A 151 19.84 0.61 -15.06
C LYS A 151 18.33 0.82 -15.24
N ASP A 152 17.61 0.91 -14.13
CA ASP A 152 16.18 1.19 -14.17
C ASP A 152 15.90 2.56 -14.79
N SER A 153 15.02 2.62 -15.79
CA SER A 153 14.70 3.86 -16.51
C SER A 153 13.97 4.89 -15.64
N PHE A 154 13.33 4.44 -14.56
CA PHE A 154 12.56 5.26 -13.62
C PHE A 154 13.22 5.30 -12.23
N GLY A 155 14.35 4.62 -12.07
CA GLY A 155 15.11 4.53 -10.83
C GLY A 155 15.49 5.90 -10.28
N ASN A 156 15.20 6.15 -9.00
CA ASN A 156 15.61 7.39 -8.32
C ASN A 156 16.15 7.14 -6.89
N LYS A 157 17.31 7.73 -6.56
CA LYS A 157 17.95 7.62 -5.24
C LYS A 157 17.10 8.20 -4.10
N ASP A 158 16.22 9.15 -4.42
CA ASP A 158 15.27 9.68 -3.44
C ASP A 158 14.22 8.62 -3.05
N PHE A 159 13.90 7.69 -3.95
CA PHE A 159 13.01 6.57 -3.66
C PHE A 159 13.72 5.52 -2.80
N ASP A 160 15.01 5.27 -3.05
CA ASP A 160 15.83 4.45 -2.15
C ASP A 160 15.87 5.04 -0.74
N ARG A 161 15.99 6.37 -0.63
CA ARG A 161 15.97 7.08 0.66
C ARG A 161 14.62 6.93 1.35
N ARG A 162 13.51 7.11 0.61
CA ARG A 162 12.16 6.90 1.15
C ARG A 162 11.98 5.47 1.68
N GLN A 163 12.47 4.47 0.95
CA GLN A 163 12.40 3.07 1.39
C GLN A 163 13.25 2.81 2.64
N ARG A 164 14.45 3.38 2.71
CA ARG A 164 15.31 3.29 3.92
C ARG A 164 14.68 3.96 5.13
N ASP A 165 14.01 5.09 4.95
CA ASP A 165 13.27 5.75 6.03
C ASP A 165 12.17 4.82 6.58
N TYR A 166 11.47 4.08 5.71
CA TYR A 166 10.53 3.04 6.15
C TYR A 166 11.21 1.85 6.83
N ALA A 167 12.32 1.35 6.29
CA ALA A 167 13.05 0.24 6.89
C ALA A 167 13.52 0.58 8.32
N ALA A 168 14.02 1.80 8.53
CA ALA A 168 14.38 2.27 9.86
C ALA A 168 13.16 2.33 10.81
N ARG A 169 11.99 2.73 10.30
CA ARG A 169 10.76 2.79 11.10
C ARG A 169 10.20 1.42 11.45
N PHE A 170 10.29 0.46 10.55
CA PHE A 170 9.85 -0.92 10.76
C PHE A 170 10.91 -1.80 11.44
N GLU A 171 12.06 -1.24 11.79
CA GLU A 171 13.19 -1.96 12.39
C GLU A 171 13.70 -3.12 11.50
N ASN A 172 13.55 -2.96 10.18
CA ASN A 172 14.09 -3.89 9.21
C ASN A 172 15.61 -3.66 9.07
N GLU A 173 16.39 -4.74 9.08
CA GLU A 173 17.85 -4.67 8.94
C GLU A 173 18.31 -4.14 7.57
N SER A 174 17.47 -4.30 6.54
CA SER A 174 17.76 -3.88 5.17
C SER A 174 16.51 -3.58 4.36
N VAL A 175 16.69 -2.86 3.25
CA VAL A 175 15.66 -2.68 2.23
C VAL A 175 15.61 -3.90 1.30
N PHE A 176 14.43 -4.21 0.74
CA PHE A 176 14.23 -5.34 -0.15
C PHE A 176 13.21 -5.02 -1.24
N THR A 177 13.20 -5.77 -2.34
CA THR A 177 12.14 -5.69 -3.36
C THR A 177 11.63 -7.08 -3.77
N PRO A 178 10.35 -7.20 -4.15
CA PRO A 178 9.33 -6.15 -4.04
C PRO A 178 8.96 -5.89 -2.57
N GLN A 179 8.70 -4.62 -2.24
CA GLN A 179 8.16 -4.24 -0.94
C GLN A 179 6.91 -3.37 -1.14
N VAL A 180 5.79 -3.83 -0.60
CA VAL A 180 4.54 -3.09 -0.52
C VAL A 180 4.47 -2.44 0.86
N ILE A 181 4.09 -1.17 0.91
CA ILE A 181 3.88 -0.40 2.14
C ILE A 181 2.46 0.19 2.10
N VAL A 182 1.70 0.01 3.17
CA VAL A 182 0.30 0.45 3.27
C VAL A 182 0.16 1.50 4.36
N ASN A 183 -0.27 2.70 3.98
CA ASN A 183 -0.42 3.87 4.84
C ASN A 183 0.81 4.17 5.73
N GLY A 184 2.02 3.74 5.35
CA GLY A 184 3.22 3.83 6.19
C GLY A 184 3.15 3.05 7.51
N ARG A 185 2.26 2.04 7.62
CA ARG A 185 1.98 1.30 8.86
C ARG A 185 2.16 -0.22 8.77
N ALA A 186 2.18 -0.76 7.56
CA ALA A 186 2.41 -2.17 7.32
C ALA A 186 3.23 -2.34 6.06
N ASP A 187 4.16 -3.28 6.07
CA ASP A 187 4.92 -3.69 4.91
C ASP A 187 4.89 -5.21 4.69
N GLY A 188 5.30 -5.62 3.49
CA GLY A 188 5.48 -7.02 3.11
C GLY A 188 5.78 -7.16 1.62
N VAL A 189 5.92 -8.40 1.15
CA VAL A 189 6.33 -8.69 -0.23
C VAL A 189 5.16 -8.60 -1.21
N GLY A 190 3.99 -9.15 -0.86
CA GLY A 190 2.78 -9.09 -1.69
C GLY A 190 2.81 -10.01 -2.91
N ASN A 191 3.61 -11.09 -2.90
CA ASN A 191 3.80 -11.98 -4.05
C ASN A 191 2.57 -12.81 -4.42
N THR A 192 1.63 -12.98 -3.49
CA THR A 192 0.30 -13.52 -3.78
C THR A 192 -0.77 -12.50 -3.40
N PHE A 193 -1.93 -12.57 -4.04
CA PHE A 193 -3.04 -11.67 -3.73
C PHE A 193 -3.52 -11.83 -2.27
N ASP A 194 -3.47 -13.04 -1.72
CA ASP A 194 -3.78 -13.30 -0.31
C ASP A 194 -2.78 -12.64 0.64
N ASP A 195 -1.48 -12.69 0.31
CA ASP A 195 -0.45 -11.98 1.08
C ASP A 195 -0.66 -10.47 1.02
N LEU A 196 -0.88 -9.93 -0.20
CA LEU A 196 -1.20 -8.52 -0.39
C LEU A 196 -2.42 -8.09 0.43
N ASN A 197 -3.51 -8.87 0.43
CA ASN A 197 -4.70 -8.57 1.21
C ASN A 197 -4.43 -8.53 2.72
N LYS A 198 -3.52 -9.37 3.24
CA LYS A 198 -3.12 -9.32 4.65
C LYS A 198 -2.37 -8.03 4.97
N ILE A 199 -1.43 -7.62 4.12
CA ILE A 199 -0.66 -6.37 4.27
C ILE A 199 -1.61 -5.17 4.24
N VAL A 200 -2.52 -5.13 3.24
CA VAL A 200 -3.53 -4.08 3.09
C VAL A 200 -4.47 -4.01 4.30
N SER A 201 -4.98 -5.16 4.74
CA SER A 201 -5.84 -5.24 5.92
C SER A 201 -5.12 -4.73 7.19
N LYS A 202 -3.86 -5.14 7.41
CA LYS A 202 -3.05 -4.67 8.54
C LYS A 202 -2.87 -3.16 8.52
N GLY A 203 -2.45 -2.58 7.39
CA GLY A 203 -2.24 -1.14 7.26
C GLY A 203 -3.53 -0.32 7.34
N TYR A 204 -4.63 -0.84 6.77
CA TYR A 204 -5.94 -0.21 6.86
C TYR A 204 -6.48 -0.20 8.31
N MET A 205 -6.39 -1.34 9.00
CA MET A 205 -6.86 -1.46 10.38
C MET A 205 -6.03 -0.62 11.35
N ALA A 206 -4.71 -0.56 11.15
CA ALA A 206 -3.85 0.32 11.93
C ALA A 206 -4.23 1.80 11.75
N ALA A 207 -4.46 2.24 10.51
CA ALA A 207 -4.91 3.61 10.24
C ALA A 207 -6.31 3.92 10.80
N ALA A 208 -7.22 2.94 10.80
CA ALA A 208 -8.58 3.12 11.30
C ALA A 208 -8.66 3.31 12.84
N ASN A 209 -7.58 3.01 13.56
CA ASN A 209 -7.47 3.15 15.01
C ASN A 209 -6.73 4.43 15.45
N GLU A 210 -6.42 5.32 14.51
CA GLU A 210 -5.71 6.58 14.77
C GLU A 210 -6.53 7.78 14.27
N ASP A 211 -6.18 8.97 14.76
CA ASP A 211 -6.74 10.23 14.30
C ASP A 211 -6.18 10.57 12.92
N LEU A 212 -7.00 10.31 11.90
CA LEU A 212 -6.66 10.59 10.52
C LEU A 212 -7.04 12.03 10.15
N ALA A 213 -6.14 12.69 9.42
CA ALA A 213 -6.44 13.98 8.82
C ALA A 213 -7.33 13.80 7.59
N ARG A 214 -8.34 14.66 7.46
CA ARG A 214 -9.10 14.78 6.23
C ARG A 214 -8.29 15.61 5.25
N VAL A 215 -7.98 15.02 4.10
CA VAL A 215 -7.31 15.69 2.99
C VAL A 215 -8.25 15.67 1.78
N THR A 216 -8.60 16.84 1.28
CA THR A 216 -9.43 17.01 0.08
C THR A 216 -8.77 17.97 -0.87
N THR A 217 -8.97 17.79 -2.17
CA THR A 217 -8.31 18.57 -3.21
C THR A 217 -9.37 19.21 -4.12
N GLU A 218 -9.11 20.44 -4.56
CA GLU A 218 -9.92 21.15 -5.55
C GLU A 218 -8.97 21.93 -6.45
N GLY A 219 -8.77 21.45 -7.69
CA GLY A 219 -7.78 22.01 -8.61
C GLY A 219 -6.34 21.93 -8.05
N ASN A 220 -5.78 23.08 -7.68
CA ASN A 220 -4.45 23.19 -7.07
C ASN A 220 -4.50 23.50 -5.57
N SER A 221 -5.71 23.54 -4.99
CA SER A 221 -5.92 23.76 -3.57
C SER A 221 -6.02 22.43 -2.83
N ILE A 222 -5.33 22.35 -1.71
CA ILE A 222 -5.34 21.21 -0.79
C ILE A 222 -5.92 21.72 0.53
N LEU A 223 -7.08 21.19 0.91
CA LEU A 223 -7.67 21.41 2.23
C LEU A 223 -7.26 20.26 3.14
N ILE A 224 -6.62 20.59 4.26
CA ILE A 224 -6.26 19.64 5.32
C ILE A 224 -6.99 20.07 6.58
N SER A 225 -7.71 19.14 7.20
CA SER A 225 -8.38 19.37 8.48
C SER A 225 -8.29 18.16 9.40
N GLY A 226 -8.04 18.39 10.68
CA GLY A 226 -7.98 17.33 11.69
C GLY A 226 -7.68 17.87 13.08
N GLU A 227 -7.54 16.96 14.04
CA GLU A 227 -7.16 17.29 15.41
C GLU A 227 -5.70 17.75 15.50
N ASP A 228 -5.36 18.40 16.60
CA ASP A 228 -3.99 18.81 16.88
C ASP A 228 -3.10 17.58 17.13
N LEU A 229 -1.94 17.58 16.47
CA LEU A 229 -0.96 16.51 16.58
C LEU A 229 0.07 16.81 17.66
N ASP A 230 0.53 15.74 18.30
CA ASP A 230 1.68 15.73 19.19
C ASP A 230 3.01 16.05 18.48
N GLU A 231 3.13 15.65 17.20
CA GLU A 231 4.24 15.96 16.31
C GLU A 231 3.78 16.54 14.96
N THR A 232 4.65 17.26 14.27
CA THR A 232 4.36 17.79 12.93
C THR A 232 4.30 16.67 11.88
N ALA A 233 3.32 16.74 10.98
CA ALA A 233 3.26 15.91 9.78
C ALA A 233 3.78 16.69 8.56
N ASP A 234 4.64 16.03 7.79
CA ASP A 234 5.17 16.54 6.52
C ASP A 234 4.13 16.34 5.42
N MET A 235 3.87 17.41 4.67
CA MET A 235 3.04 17.36 3.48
C MET A 235 3.94 17.14 2.26
N HIS A 236 3.77 15.99 1.61
CA HIS A 236 4.49 15.62 0.40
C HIS A 236 3.59 15.71 -0.83
N LEU A 237 4.06 16.39 -1.88
CA LEU A 237 3.48 16.34 -3.21
C LEU A 237 4.20 15.25 -4.01
N VAL A 238 3.44 14.27 -4.49
CA VAL A 238 3.92 13.19 -5.35
C VAL A 238 3.42 13.43 -6.76
N ARG A 239 4.33 13.31 -7.73
CA ARG A 239 4.03 13.40 -9.16
C ARG A 239 4.25 12.03 -9.79
N TYR A 240 3.30 11.55 -10.58
CA TYR A 240 3.36 10.21 -11.15
C TYR A 240 2.75 10.11 -12.55
N MET A 241 3.24 9.16 -13.34
CA MET A 241 2.69 8.79 -14.64
C MET A 241 1.55 7.77 -14.45
N PRO A 242 0.28 8.12 -14.72
CA PRO A 242 -0.87 7.24 -14.45
C PRO A 242 -1.05 6.14 -15.50
N LYS A 243 -0.53 6.38 -16.71
CA LYS A 243 -0.61 5.44 -17.84
C LYS A 243 0.36 4.27 -17.64
N PRO A 244 0.10 3.12 -18.29
CA PRO A 244 1.07 2.03 -18.21
C PRO A 244 2.37 2.50 -18.85
N ALA A 245 3.48 2.25 -18.18
CA ALA A 245 4.80 2.44 -18.74
C ALA A 245 5.35 1.05 -19.07
N ASP A 246 5.38 0.73 -20.37
CA ASP A 246 5.99 -0.50 -20.86
C ASP A 246 7.49 -0.26 -21.04
N VAL A 247 8.30 -1.12 -20.42
CA VAL A 247 9.75 -1.04 -20.52
C VAL A 247 10.29 -2.30 -21.16
N ASP A 248 11.01 -2.13 -22.26
CA ASP A 248 11.76 -3.19 -22.93
C ASP A 248 13.05 -3.46 -22.15
N ILE A 249 13.02 -4.46 -21.27
CA ILE A 249 14.16 -4.84 -20.43
C ILE A 249 15.11 -5.69 -21.28
N ARG A 250 16.27 -5.12 -21.65
CA ARG A 250 17.21 -5.78 -22.59
C ARG A 250 18.32 -6.58 -21.93
N ARG A 251 18.53 -6.43 -20.62
CA ARG A 251 19.60 -7.09 -19.86
C ARG A 251 19.14 -7.39 -18.43
N GLY A 252 19.92 -8.20 -17.71
CA GLY A 252 19.61 -8.62 -16.35
C GLY A 252 18.61 -9.78 -16.30
N GLU A 253 18.16 -10.12 -15.11
CA GLU A 253 17.36 -11.32 -14.85
C GLU A 253 15.97 -11.28 -15.52
N ASN A 254 15.46 -10.09 -15.84
CA ASN A 254 14.19 -9.88 -16.52
C ASN A 254 14.33 -9.65 -18.05
N ALA A 255 15.51 -9.91 -18.62
CA ALA A 255 15.73 -9.68 -20.05
C ALA A 255 14.68 -10.37 -20.94
N GLY A 256 14.10 -9.62 -21.89
CA GLY A 256 13.08 -10.10 -22.82
C GLY A 256 11.66 -10.16 -22.27
N ARG A 257 11.42 -9.66 -21.05
CA ARG A 257 10.08 -9.50 -20.47
C ARG A 257 9.57 -8.07 -20.63
N CYS A 258 8.26 -7.94 -20.81
CA CYS A 258 7.52 -6.69 -20.76
C CYS A 258 6.74 -6.70 -19.44
N ILE A 259 7.10 -5.83 -18.50
CA ILE A 259 6.48 -5.75 -17.17
C ILE A 259 5.63 -4.48 -17.15
N PRO A 260 4.31 -4.54 -16.93
CA PRO A 260 3.46 -3.35 -16.92
C PRO A 260 3.67 -2.57 -15.63
N HIS A 261 4.10 -1.32 -15.71
CA HIS A 261 4.18 -0.42 -14.54
C HIS A 261 2.99 0.55 -14.55
N ARG A 262 2.36 0.82 -13.39
CA ARG A 262 1.27 1.81 -13.26
C ARG A 262 1.56 2.80 -12.15
N ASN A 263 1.08 4.03 -12.29
CA ASN A 263 1.30 5.12 -11.35
C ASN A 263 2.78 5.28 -10.96
N VAL A 264 3.66 5.24 -11.96
CA VAL A 264 5.12 5.34 -11.78
C VAL A 264 5.44 6.74 -11.27
N VAL A 265 5.97 6.82 -10.05
CA VAL A 265 6.36 8.08 -9.43
C VAL A 265 7.59 8.62 -10.14
N VAL A 266 7.52 9.89 -10.50
CA VAL A 266 8.63 10.63 -11.12
C VAL A 266 9.30 11.59 -10.15
N ASP A 267 8.56 12.06 -9.14
CA ASP A 267 9.04 13.03 -8.17
C ASP A 267 8.23 13.00 -6.86
N ILE A 268 8.89 13.27 -5.74
CA ILE A 268 8.28 13.46 -4.42
C ILE A 268 8.98 14.61 -3.68
N LYS A 269 8.21 15.63 -3.33
CA LYS A 269 8.70 16.89 -2.72
C LYS A 269 7.95 17.18 -1.43
N LYS A 270 8.65 17.55 -0.37
CA LYS A 270 8.02 18.18 0.81
C LYS A 270 7.59 19.61 0.43
N ILE A 271 6.30 19.91 0.56
CA ILE A 271 5.69 21.20 0.21
C ILE A 271 5.25 22.00 1.44
N GLY A 272 5.20 21.38 2.63
CA GLY A 272 4.84 22.06 3.86
C GLY A 272 4.83 21.12 5.06
N GLU A 273 4.36 21.66 6.17
CA GLU A 273 4.17 20.95 7.44
C GLU A 273 2.79 21.29 8.00
N TRP A 274 2.22 20.38 8.78
CA TRP A 274 0.93 20.54 9.43
C TRP A 274 0.97 19.97 10.84
N LYS A 275 0.35 20.66 11.80
CA LYS A 275 0.30 20.24 13.21
C LYS A 275 -1.13 20.12 13.75
N GLY A 276 -2.15 20.29 12.92
CA GLY A 276 -3.53 20.32 13.39
C GLY A 276 -4.35 21.45 12.80
N GLY A 277 -5.63 21.47 13.19
CA GLY A 277 -6.59 22.46 12.76
C GLY A 277 -6.95 22.33 11.29
N SER A 278 -7.37 23.43 10.68
CA SER A 278 -7.80 23.49 9.27
C SER A 278 -6.94 24.47 8.50
N ILE A 279 -6.28 23.99 7.44
CA ILE A 279 -5.44 24.81 6.56
C ILE A 279 -5.81 24.57 5.10
N VAL A 280 -5.64 25.61 4.29
CA VAL A 280 -5.67 25.51 2.83
C VAL A 280 -4.27 25.79 2.31
N PHE A 281 -3.74 24.88 1.51
CA PHE A 281 -2.45 25.02 0.86
C PHE A 281 -2.64 25.07 -0.66
N ASN A 282 -1.95 25.98 -1.34
CA ASN A 282 -1.98 26.06 -2.79
C ASN A 282 -0.61 25.66 -3.36
N ILE A 283 -0.59 24.64 -4.21
CA ILE A 283 0.65 24.11 -4.80
C ILE A 283 1.15 24.94 -6.00
N GLY A 284 0.42 25.97 -6.42
CA GLY A 284 0.74 26.74 -7.62
C GLY A 284 0.54 25.95 -8.92
N GLU A 285 1.07 26.47 -10.03
CA GLU A 285 0.99 25.82 -11.34
C GLU A 285 2.10 24.78 -11.53
N GLU A 286 1.93 23.61 -10.92
CA GLU A 286 2.81 22.45 -11.14
C GLU A 286 2.19 21.42 -12.13
N LYS A 287 1.40 21.89 -13.11
CA LYS A 287 0.77 21.00 -14.10
C LYS A 287 1.79 20.59 -15.17
N GLN A 288 1.77 19.30 -15.52
CA GLN A 288 2.52 18.78 -16.65
C GLN A 288 1.67 17.71 -17.34
N ASP A 289 1.58 17.78 -18.67
CA ASP A 289 0.84 16.81 -19.46
C ASP A 289 1.34 15.39 -19.22
N GLY A 290 0.39 14.46 -19.05
CA GLY A 290 0.70 13.06 -18.75
C GLY A 290 1.16 12.79 -17.32
N ILE A 291 1.24 13.80 -16.44
CA ILE A 291 1.62 13.66 -15.03
C ILE A 291 0.42 13.97 -14.14
N GLU A 292 0.07 13.03 -13.26
CA GLU A 292 -0.89 13.22 -12.19
C GLU A 292 -0.18 13.52 -10.86
N ARG A 293 -0.96 13.98 -9.89
CA ARG A 293 -0.46 14.47 -8.60
C ARG A 293 -1.25 13.86 -7.45
N ALA A 294 -0.56 13.53 -6.37
CA ALA A 294 -1.16 13.16 -5.10
C ALA A 294 -0.48 13.91 -3.97
N VAL A 295 -1.22 14.13 -2.87
CA VAL A 295 -0.67 14.65 -1.63
C VAL A 295 -0.69 13.57 -0.57
N LEU A 296 0.42 13.45 0.16
CA LEU A 296 0.57 12.58 1.32
C LEU A 296 0.86 13.44 2.54
N LEU A 297 0.19 13.16 3.65
CA LEU A 297 0.45 13.80 4.94
C LEU A 297 1.05 12.76 5.89
N GLN A 298 2.32 12.88 6.23
CA GLN A 298 3.11 11.83 6.88
C GLN A 298 3.73 12.32 8.19
N LYS A 299 3.48 11.60 9.30
CA LYS A 299 4.13 11.86 10.58
C LYS A 299 5.55 11.31 10.56
N GLY A 300 6.55 12.15 10.81
CA GLY A 300 7.95 11.74 10.89
C GLY A 300 8.52 11.08 9.63
N ARG A 301 9.83 10.85 9.61
CA ARG A 301 10.48 10.17 8.48
C ARG A 301 10.14 8.68 8.48
N GLY A 302 9.58 8.21 7.37
CA GLY A 302 9.15 6.81 7.22
C GLY A 302 7.99 6.42 8.14
N GLY A 303 7.34 7.37 8.80
CA GLY A 303 6.27 7.10 9.73
C GLY A 303 4.89 7.01 9.08
N PRO A 304 3.83 6.99 9.90
CA PRO A 304 2.47 6.79 9.43
C PRO A 304 1.98 7.90 8.50
N VAL A 305 1.33 7.54 7.39
CA VAL A 305 0.62 8.49 6.52
C VAL A 305 -0.81 8.67 7.05
N ILE A 306 -1.09 9.84 7.63
CA ILE A 306 -2.35 10.15 8.32
C ILE A 306 -3.42 10.74 7.39
N GLY A 307 -3.06 11.08 6.16
CA GLY A 307 -3.99 11.55 5.15
C GLY A 307 -3.38 11.45 3.76
N SER A 308 -4.19 11.14 2.75
CA SER A 308 -3.76 11.15 1.36
C SER A 308 -4.92 11.48 0.43
N ALA A 309 -4.62 12.12 -0.70
CA ALA A 309 -5.60 12.41 -1.74
C ALA A 309 -4.93 12.53 -3.11
N LYS A 310 -5.64 12.09 -4.16
CA LYS A 310 -5.30 12.47 -5.54
C LYS A 310 -5.74 13.92 -5.75
N LEU A 311 -5.00 14.69 -6.55
CA LEU A 311 -5.47 15.99 -7.01
C LEU A 311 -6.38 15.77 -8.22
N GLU A 312 -7.61 16.27 -8.15
CA GLU A 312 -8.56 16.12 -9.24
C GLU A 312 -8.05 16.77 -10.53
N LYS A 313 -8.36 16.13 -11.66
CA LYS A 313 -8.24 16.79 -12.96
C LYS A 313 -9.29 17.89 -12.99
N MET A 314 -8.88 19.14 -13.15
CA MET A 314 -9.83 20.16 -13.56
C MET A 314 -10.40 19.73 -14.91
N SER A 315 -11.68 19.36 -14.94
CA SER A 315 -12.44 19.29 -16.17
C SER A 315 -12.32 20.66 -16.85
N MET A 316 -11.69 20.66 -18.03
CA MET A 316 -11.72 21.79 -18.96
C MET A 316 -13.14 22.02 -19.46
#